data_AF-A0A2V7VH97-F1
#
_entry.id   AF-A0A2V7VH97-F1
#
_cell.length_a   1.000
_cell.length_b   1.000
_cell.length_c   1.000
_cell.angle_alpha   90.00
_cell.angle_beta   90.00
_cell.angle_gamma   90.00
#
_symmetry.space_group_name_H-M   'P 1'
#
loop_
_entity.id
_entity.type
_entity.pdbx_description
1 polymer ?
#
loop_
_entity_poly.entity_id
_entity_poly.type
_entity_poly.pdbx_seq_one_letter_code
_entity_poly.pdbx_strand_id
1 'polypeptide(L)'
;MPPAALYGLLGVAVVGGGVAAVKLLWKTPPVLMRVMPERTEPGQTVTLSGDKFASQTADDLVSFGDQVGKVTSASETQLAVTVPAGLAEGGPMDVPVTVQTRGGRSKAVTLKVYRPPKVTSVEPEVAMPGDELIIKGQSLKGKPLSVSVGGMIAEVKEAQADQLRVIVPGLPASEGHKASVNVQVGPDSAKPGQVILGRLPLVLGVSPSSGSAGNRVVVQGRGFDPSPEGNLVTFSGQPALVLGASPNELTVAAPTAPTADTQSETEVVVKAKGKASTSSVRFVLIRLSSGTFIPRFFAAPVADRPGDDVAFVSTELGPLLLLGGKASSASTGERAVRLAEALLREKPELAVAVGGLQTPLVTVTATDAAAYSRGWGETGGKGASRASARSVAIQWTALLQDYFGLFLLKQRPLRVLELTPRAKVLSEIYADALRQVGPGNGVPTRIVLPLGPGLGKSLREMALIIPDQPARTSVAVEGRWEGTMEEGGSGGRKVTVRLRFEGTQLTGTLTTQAGSIEMRAPLRDVTFDKGTLRFVVDLSGSPRVFSGHVQADSFEGTIQRAAGDKAEMGRFALKYAE
;
A
#
# COMPACT_ATOMS: atom_id res chain seq x y z
N MET A 1 -65.38 93.83 -46.60
CA MET A 1 -64.81 93.80 -45.22
C MET A 1 -63.52 93.01 -45.25
N PRO A 2 -62.34 93.63 -45.33
CA PRO A 2 -61.16 92.75 -45.36
C PRO A 2 -59.93 93.38 -44.69
N PRO A 3 -58.78 92.71 -44.66
CA PRO A 3 -58.46 91.37 -44.22
C PRO A 3 -57.40 91.43 -43.09
N ALA A 4 -57.29 92.55 -42.36
CA ALA A 4 -56.13 92.82 -41.50
C ALA A 4 -56.12 92.07 -40.15
N ALA A 5 -57.29 91.79 -39.56
CA ALA A 5 -57.37 91.08 -38.28
C ALA A 5 -57.05 89.57 -38.39
N LEU A 6 -57.18 88.99 -39.60
CA LEU A 6 -56.88 87.58 -39.85
C LEU A 6 -55.37 87.34 -40.02
N TYR A 7 -54.62 88.31 -40.54
CA TYR A 7 -53.16 88.19 -40.70
C TYR A 7 -52.38 88.38 -39.39
N GLY A 8 -52.89 89.19 -38.44
CA GLY A 8 -52.27 89.37 -37.12
C GLY A 8 -52.31 88.11 -36.24
N LEU A 9 -53.41 87.35 -36.30
CA LEU A 9 -53.57 86.09 -35.57
C LEU A 9 -52.83 84.92 -36.23
N LEU A 10 -52.72 84.90 -37.58
CA LEU A 10 -51.93 83.90 -38.29
C LEU A 10 -50.42 84.07 -38.06
N GLY A 11 -49.93 85.32 -37.97
CA GLY A 11 -48.52 85.61 -37.69
C GLY A 11 -48.07 85.16 -36.30
N VAL A 12 -48.91 85.32 -35.27
CA VAL A 12 -48.61 84.86 -33.90
C VAL A 12 -48.73 83.34 -33.77
N ALA A 13 -49.63 82.68 -34.51
CA ALA A 13 -49.73 81.22 -34.53
C ALA A 13 -48.59 80.54 -35.31
N VAL A 14 -48.09 81.13 -36.41
CA VAL A 14 -46.97 80.59 -37.19
C VAL A 14 -45.63 80.87 -36.53
N VAL A 15 -45.42 82.03 -35.90
CA VAL A 15 -44.19 82.35 -35.16
C VAL A 15 -44.19 81.72 -33.76
N GLY A 16 -45.31 81.75 -33.03
CA GLY A 16 -45.45 81.11 -31.72
C GLY A 16 -45.49 79.58 -31.81
N GLY A 17 -46.20 79.04 -32.80
CA GLY A 17 -46.18 77.62 -33.14
C GLY A 17 -44.84 77.17 -33.71
N GLY A 18 -44.14 78.02 -34.48
CA GLY A 18 -42.78 77.77 -34.96
C GLY A 18 -41.74 77.77 -33.84
N VAL A 19 -41.81 78.70 -32.88
CA VAL A 19 -40.91 78.73 -31.71
C VAL A 19 -41.22 77.61 -30.71
N ALA A 20 -42.49 77.27 -30.51
CA ALA A 20 -42.90 76.11 -29.70
C ALA A 20 -42.49 74.79 -30.39
N ALA A 21 -42.66 74.66 -31.70
CA ALA A 21 -42.19 73.50 -32.47
C ALA A 21 -40.66 73.40 -32.46
N VAL A 22 -39.92 74.50 -32.60
CA VAL A 22 -38.46 74.54 -32.50
C VAL A 22 -37.98 74.19 -31.08
N LYS A 23 -38.65 74.67 -30.02
CA LYS A 23 -38.37 74.23 -28.63
C LYS A 23 -38.74 72.77 -28.37
N LEU A 24 -39.79 72.25 -29.01
CA LEU A 24 -40.20 70.84 -28.92
C LEU A 24 -39.26 69.91 -29.72
N LEU A 25 -38.61 70.44 -30.77
CA LEU A 25 -37.65 69.75 -31.62
C LEU A 25 -36.20 69.85 -31.10
N TRP A 26 -35.89 70.81 -30.22
CA TRP A 26 -34.57 70.93 -29.58
C TRP A 26 -34.47 70.05 -28.34
N LYS A 27 -34.18 68.76 -28.57
CA LYS A 27 -33.77 67.86 -27.49
C LYS A 27 -32.34 68.21 -27.08
N THR A 28 -32.17 68.63 -25.82
CA THR A 28 -30.84 68.87 -25.24
C THR A 28 -30.08 67.56 -25.07
N PRO A 29 -28.74 67.55 -25.18
CA PRO A 29 -27.96 66.34 -25.00
C PRO A 29 -28.11 65.76 -23.58
N PRO A 30 -27.98 64.42 -23.43
CA PRO A 30 -27.99 63.76 -22.13
C PRO A 30 -26.78 64.19 -21.30
N VAL A 31 -26.92 64.19 -19.98
CA VAL A 31 -25.82 64.46 -19.05
C VAL A 31 -25.49 63.18 -18.32
N LEU A 32 -24.29 62.62 -18.53
CA LEU A 32 -23.78 61.53 -17.72
C LEU A 32 -22.99 62.11 -16.55
N MET A 33 -23.42 61.83 -15.32
CA MET A 33 -22.78 62.34 -14.11
C MET A 33 -21.82 61.33 -13.49
N ARG A 34 -22.21 60.05 -13.42
CA ARG A 34 -21.41 59.01 -12.75
C ARG A 34 -21.67 57.63 -13.32
N VAL A 35 -20.65 56.78 -13.26
CA VAL A 35 -20.73 55.33 -13.51
C VAL A 35 -20.40 54.61 -12.20
N MET A 36 -21.27 53.70 -11.75
CA MET A 36 -21.05 52.89 -10.56
C MET A 36 -21.15 51.39 -10.87
N PRO A 37 -20.23 50.55 -10.38
CA PRO A 37 -18.98 50.93 -9.70
C PRO A 37 -17.99 51.67 -10.62
N GLU A 38 -17.11 52.51 -10.07
CA GLU A 38 -16.07 53.25 -10.83
C GLU A 38 -14.98 52.32 -11.40
N ARG A 39 -14.92 51.09 -10.88
CA ARG A 39 -14.04 50.02 -11.31
C ARG A 39 -14.83 48.73 -11.50
N THR A 40 -14.71 48.08 -12.65
CA THR A 40 -15.53 46.91 -12.99
C THR A 40 -14.81 45.92 -13.91
N GLU A 41 -15.34 44.70 -13.99
CA GLU A 41 -14.89 43.66 -14.90
C GLU A 41 -15.71 43.67 -16.20
N PRO A 42 -15.12 43.28 -17.35
CA PRO A 42 -15.89 43.03 -18.58
C PRO A 42 -17.06 42.07 -18.34
N GLY A 43 -18.22 42.35 -18.94
CA GLY A 43 -19.43 41.55 -18.76
C GLY A 43 -20.26 41.85 -17.50
N GLN A 44 -19.74 42.65 -16.56
CA GLN A 44 -20.53 43.11 -15.41
C GLN A 44 -21.48 44.24 -15.81
N THR A 45 -22.55 44.42 -15.03
CA THR A 45 -23.49 45.53 -15.20
C THR A 45 -23.03 46.73 -14.39
N VAL A 46 -22.93 47.89 -15.04
CA VAL A 46 -22.70 49.18 -14.40
C VAL A 46 -23.96 50.02 -14.44
N THR A 47 -24.17 50.81 -13.38
CA THR A 47 -25.24 51.81 -13.31
C THR A 47 -24.69 53.17 -13.70
N LEU A 48 -25.27 53.76 -14.74
CA LEU A 48 -24.98 55.11 -15.19
C LEU A 48 -26.05 56.03 -14.61
N SER A 49 -25.64 57.04 -13.85
CA SER A 49 -26.54 58.07 -13.30
C SER A 49 -26.32 59.40 -14.01
N GLY A 50 -27.42 60.08 -14.29
CA GLY A 50 -27.39 61.33 -15.04
C GLY A 50 -28.77 61.93 -15.23
N ASP A 51 -28.91 62.74 -16.27
CA ASP A 51 -30.16 63.41 -16.64
C ASP A 51 -30.42 63.30 -18.14
N LYS A 52 -31.70 63.24 -18.51
CA LYS A 52 -32.21 63.27 -19.90
C LYS A 52 -31.75 62.08 -20.74
N PHE A 53 -31.60 60.92 -20.11
CA PHE A 53 -31.56 59.65 -20.82
C PHE A 53 -32.94 59.32 -21.41
N ALA A 54 -33.00 58.37 -22.34
CA ALA A 54 -34.30 57.89 -22.80
C ALA A 54 -34.92 56.95 -21.75
N SER A 55 -36.25 56.85 -21.75
CA SER A 55 -36.99 55.90 -20.91
C SER A 55 -37.09 54.51 -21.54
N GLN A 56 -36.58 54.34 -22.76
CA GLN A 56 -36.59 53.09 -23.52
C GLN A 56 -35.16 52.73 -23.90
N THR A 57 -34.75 51.50 -23.59
CA THR A 57 -33.35 51.03 -23.79
C THR A 57 -32.87 51.12 -25.23
N ALA A 58 -33.77 50.99 -26.21
CA ALA A 58 -33.44 51.07 -27.64
C ALA A 58 -33.06 52.48 -28.11
N ASP A 59 -33.42 53.51 -27.34
CA ASP A 59 -33.15 54.92 -27.66
C ASP A 59 -31.89 55.47 -26.98
N ASP A 60 -31.22 54.65 -26.16
CA ASP A 60 -29.94 54.96 -25.50
C ASP A 60 -28.80 54.11 -26.09
N LEU A 61 -27.85 54.76 -26.75
CA LEU A 61 -26.61 54.11 -27.20
C LEU A 61 -25.48 54.43 -26.23
N VAL A 62 -25.05 53.43 -25.46
CA VAL A 62 -23.96 53.58 -24.49
C VAL A 62 -22.67 53.01 -25.05
N SER A 63 -21.67 53.88 -25.22
CA SER A 63 -20.34 53.52 -25.74
C SER A 63 -19.30 53.53 -24.63
N PHE A 64 -18.46 52.49 -24.61
CA PHE A 64 -17.28 52.30 -23.76
C PHE A 64 -16.05 52.39 -24.67
N GLY A 65 -15.52 53.60 -24.87
CA GLY A 65 -14.57 53.86 -25.96
C GLY A 65 -15.19 53.55 -27.32
N ASP A 66 -14.58 52.60 -28.05
CA ASP A 66 -15.01 52.17 -29.38
C ASP A 66 -16.00 51.00 -29.36
N GLN A 67 -16.29 50.42 -28.19
CA GLN A 67 -17.21 49.30 -28.05
C GLN A 67 -18.57 49.74 -27.49
N VAL A 68 -19.66 49.11 -27.94
CA VAL A 68 -21.02 49.42 -27.48
C VAL A 68 -21.43 48.45 -26.38
N GLY A 69 -21.88 48.98 -25.24
CA GLY A 69 -22.43 48.18 -24.14
C GLY A 69 -23.91 47.90 -24.33
N LYS A 70 -24.40 46.80 -23.73
CA LYS A 70 -25.81 46.42 -23.82
C LYS A 70 -26.61 47.10 -22.71
N VAL A 71 -27.53 48.00 -23.06
CA VAL A 71 -28.44 48.64 -22.09
C VAL A 71 -29.51 47.63 -21.69
N THR A 72 -29.56 47.27 -20.40
CA THR A 72 -30.50 46.29 -19.84
C THR A 72 -31.71 46.93 -19.18
N SER A 73 -31.59 48.16 -18.68
CA SER A 73 -32.71 48.97 -18.20
C SER A 73 -32.42 50.45 -18.44
N ALA A 74 -33.48 51.22 -18.65
CA ALA A 74 -33.39 52.65 -18.92
C ALA A 74 -34.49 53.41 -18.19
N SER A 75 -34.12 54.56 -17.64
CA SER A 75 -34.99 55.62 -17.14
C SER A 75 -34.33 56.96 -17.48
N GLU A 76 -35.07 58.07 -17.34
CA GLU A 76 -34.55 59.39 -17.68
C GLU A 76 -33.33 59.82 -16.85
N THR A 77 -33.07 59.17 -15.72
CA THR A 77 -31.98 59.49 -14.80
C THR A 77 -31.00 58.34 -14.55
N GLN A 78 -31.33 57.11 -14.97
CA GLN A 78 -30.48 55.94 -14.73
C GLN A 78 -30.53 54.92 -15.87
N LEU A 79 -29.36 54.41 -16.26
CA LEU A 79 -29.24 53.26 -17.15
C LEU A 79 -28.48 52.13 -16.45
N ALA A 80 -28.93 50.89 -16.61
CA ALA A 80 -28.11 49.71 -16.31
C ALA A 80 -27.53 49.17 -17.62
N VAL A 81 -26.21 49.01 -17.69
CA VAL A 81 -25.50 48.68 -18.92
C VAL A 81 -24.46 47.60 -18.68
N THR A 82 -24.49 46.54 -19.48
CA THR A 82 -23.47 45.50 -19.46
C THR A 82 -22.21 45.98 -20.19
N VAL A 83 -21.07 45.90 -19.50
CA VAL A 83 -19.75 46.28 -20.02
C VAL A 83 -19.31 45.29 -21.11
N PRO A 84 -18.82 45.75 -22.27
CA PRO A 84 -18.35 44.88 -23.35
C PRO A 84 -17.24 43.90 -22.91
N ALA A 85 -17.31 42.64 -23.37
CA ALA A 85 -16.41 41.57 -22.95
C ALA A 85 -14.95 41.72 -23.46
N GLY A 86 -14.77 42.37 -24.61
CA GLY A 86 -13.45 42.54 -25.26
C GLY A 86 -12.57 43.64 -24.65
N LEU A 87 -13.01 44.30 -23.57
CA LEU A 87 -12.22 45.33 -22.89
C LEU A 87 -11.16 44.71 -21.95
N ALA A 88 -10.09 45.47 -21.71
CA ALA A 88 -9.00 45.12 -20.80
C ALA A 88 -8.23 43.81 -21.14
N GLU A 89 -8.12 43.45 -22.43
CA GLU A 89 -7.30 42.32 -22.90
C GLU A 89 -5.80 42.51 -22.65
N GLY A 90 -5.30 43.72 -22.83
CA GLY A 90 -3.89 44.08 -22.58
C GLY A 90 -3.58 44.49 -21.14
N GLY A 91 -4.55 44.39 -20.22
CA GLY A 91 -4.43 44.84 -18.83
C GLY A 91 -5.46 45.92 -18.45
N PRO A 92 -5.42 46.41 -17.19
CA PRO A 92 -6.34 47.44 -16.71
C PRO A 92 -6.28 48.71 -17.56
N MET A 93 -7.44 49.27 -17.90
CA MET A 93 -7.53 50.47 -18.73
C MET A 93 -8.65 51.42 -18.27
N ASP A 94 -8.42 52.71 -18.49
CA ASP A 94 -9.42 53.75 -18.28
C ASP A 94 -10.21 53.94 -19.57
N VAL A 95 -11.52 53.69 -19.51
CA VAL A 95 -12.42 53.68 -20.66
C VAL A 95 -13.37 54.87 -20.58
N PRO A 96 -13.41 55.77 -21.59
CA PRO A 96 -14.38 56.85 -21.61
C PRO A 96 -15.78 56.30 -21.92
N VAL A 97 -16.73 56.51 -21.02
CA VAL A 97 -18.13 56.10 -21.18
C VAL A 97 -18.98 57.30 -21.59
N THR A 98 -19.77 57.14 -22.65
CA THR A 98 -20.71 58.18 -23.13
C THR A 98 -22.07 57.59 -23.42
N VAL A 99 -23.12 58.38 -23.18
CA VAL A 99 -24.49 58.06 -23.56
C VAL A 99 -24.89 58.94 -24.74
N GLN A 100 -25.44 58.33 -25.79
CA GLN A 100 -25.98 59.04 -26.94
C GLN A 100 -27.48 58.77 -27.06
N THR A 101 -28.27 59.84 -27.13
CA THR A 101 -29.71 59.80 -27.39
C THR A 101 -30.03 60.59 -28.64
N ARG A 102 -31.32 60.69 -29.01
CA ARG A 102 -31.77 61.59 -30.08
C ARG A 102 -31.43 63.07 -29.85
N GLY A 103 -31.16 63.47 -28.60
CA GLY A 103 -30.77 64.85 -28.23
C GLY A 103 -29.27 65.15 -28.36
N GLY A 104 -28.45 64.16 -28.70
CA GLY A 104 -27.00 64.30 -28.83
C GLY A 104 -26.24 63.35 -27.90
N ARG A 105 -24.95 63.64 -27.70
CA ARG A 105 -24.02 62.80 -26.93
C ARG A 105 -23.59 63.50 -25.64
N SER A 106 -23.55 62.76 -24.54
CA SER A 106 -23.05 63.25 -23.26
C SER A 106 -21.55 63.54 -23.30
N LYS A 107 -21.06 64.29 -22.32
CA LYS A 107 -19.63 64.27 -21.99
C LYS A 107 -19.23 62.87 -21.50
N ALA A 108 -17.96 62.53 -21.68
CA ALA A 108 -17.44 61.24 -21.23
C ALA A 108 -17.21 61.23 -19.72
N VAL A 109 -17.54 60.11 -19.08
CA VAL A 109 -17.11 59.78 -17.71
C VAL A 109 -16.19 58.57 -17.78
N THR A 110 -15.03 58.66 -17.13
CA THR A 110 -14.04 57.58 -17.14
C THR A 110 -14.49 56.43 -16.25
N LEU A 111 -14.42 55.20 -16.78
CA LEU A 111 -14.62 53.96 -16.05
C LEU A 111 -13.36 53.11 -16.12
N LYS A 112 -12.89 52.61 -14.97
CA LYS A 112 -11.73 51.71 -14.94
C LYS A 112 -12.18 50.27 -15.17
N VAL A 113 -11.77 49.68 -16.28
CA VAL A 113 -12.06 48.27 -16.61
C VAL A 113 -10.81 47.43 -16.38
N TYR A 114 -10.95 46.30 -15.68
CA TYR A 114 -9.83 45.41 -15.36
C TYR A 114 -10.25 43.94 -15.39
N ARG A 115 -9.26 43.04 -15.44
CA ARG A 115 -9.46 41.61 -15.26
C ARG A 115 -8.63 41.14 -14.07
N PRO A 116 -9.23 40.54 -13.03
CA PRO A 116 -8.50 40.10 -11.85
C PRO A 116 -7.48 39.01 -12.23
N PRO A 117 -6.33 38.94 -11.53
CA PRO A 117 -5.36 37.88 -11.74
C PRO A 117 -5.97 36.52 -11.37
N LYS A 118 -5.67 35.50 -12.16
CA LYS A 118 -6.14 34.13 -11.93
C LYS A 118 -4.98 33.16 -12.05
N VAL A 119 -4.73 32.39 -10.99
CA VAL A 119 -3.79 31.26 -11.03
C VAL A 119 -4.55 30.00 -11.42
N THR A 120 -4.04 29.28 -12.42
CA THR A 120 -4.63 28.01 -12.90
C THR A 120 -3.80 26.80 -12.51
N SER A 121 -2.47 26.90 -12.52
CA SER A 121 -1.59 25.84 -12.03
C SER A 121 -0.28 26.40 -11.48
N VAL A 122 0.36 25.62 -10.62
CA VAL A 122 1.72 25.85 -10.11
C VAL A 122 2.52 24.58 -10.42
N GLU A 123 3.62 24.71 -11.14
CA GLU A 123 4.44 23.60 -11.62
C GLU A 123 5.92 23.86 -11.32
N PRO A 124 6.68 22.88 -10.79
CA PRO A 124 6.24 21.57 -10.32
C PRO A 124 5.33 21.65 -9.07
N GLU A 125 4.53 20.60 -8.84
CA GLU A 125 3.69 20.49 -7.63
C GLU A 125 4.53 20.27 -6.36
N VAL A 126 5.73 19.69 -6.50
CA VAL A 126 6.67 19.45 -5.41
C VAL A 126 7.97 20.20 -5.70
N ALA A 127 8.41 21.05 -4.78
CA ALA A 127 9.62 21.86 -4.91
C ALA A 127 10.28 22.13 -3.55
N MET A 128 11.57 22.43 -3.53
CA MET A 128 12.32 22.90 -2.37
C MET A 128 12.67 24.38 -2.50
N PRO A 129 13.00 25.07 -1.37
CA PRO A 129 13.62 26.40 -1.42
C PRO A 129 14.81 26.45 -2.39
N GLY A 130 14.83 27.48 -3.23
CA GLY A 130 15.80 27.65 -4.31
C GLY A 130 15.38 27.09 -5.67
N ASP A 131 14.37 26.20 -5.72
CA ASP A 131 13.84 25.68 -6.99
C ASP A 131 13.01 26.75 -7.72
N GLU A 132 12.87 26.59 -9.04
CA GLU A 132 12.02 27.44 -9.87
C GLU A 132 10.59 26.89 -9.95
N LEU A 133 9.60 27.76 -9.71
CA LEU A 133 8.19 27.50 -9.94
C LEU A 133 7.68 28.29 -11.15
N ILE A 134 6.92 27.60 -11.98
CA ILE A 134 6.12 28.14 -13.07
C ILE A 134 4.67 28.26 -12.57
N ILE A 135 4.17 29.48 -12.49
CA ILE A 135 2.77 29.75 -12.15
C ILE A 135 2.04 30.12 -13.44
N LYS A 136 1.11 29.29 -13.89
CA LYS A 136 0.28 29.56 -15.08
C LYS A 136 -1.04 30.21 -14.67
N GLY A 137 -1.59 31.05 -15.53
CA GLY A 137 -2.80 31.79 -15.22
C GLY A 137 -3.23 32.80 -16.27
N GLN A 138 -3.89 33.86 -15.81
CA GLN A 138 -4.37 34.99 -16.61
C GLN A 138 -4.16 36.29 -15.83
N SER A 139 -3.94 37.39 -16.55
CA SER A 139 -3.72 38.73 -15.98
C SER A 139 -2.63 38.78 -14.91
N LEU A 140 -1.58 37.97 -15.05
CA LEU A 140 -0.49 37.86 -14.06
C LEU A 140 0.58 38.94 -14.22
N LYS A 141 0.59 39.65 -15.35
CA LYS A 141 1.48 40.77 -15.62
C LYS A 141 0.85 42.09 -15.17
N GLY A 142 1.53 42.83 -14.31
CA GLY A 142 1.13 44.16 -13.88
C GLY A 142 2.09 44.74 -12.84
N LYS A 143 1.85 45.98 -12.40
CA LYS A 143 2.66 46.64 -11.35
C LYS A 143 1.73 47.31 -10.31
N PRO A 144 2.06 47.24 -9.01
CA PRO A 144 3.04 46.34 -8.40
C PRO A 144 2.65 44.86 -8.58
N LEU A 145 3.64 43.99 -8.76
CA LEU A 145 3.46 42.53 -8.76
C LEU A 145 4.16 41.98 -7.52
N SER A 146 3.44 41.17 -6.74
CA SER A 146 4.00 40.46 -5.59
C SER A 146 3.59 38.99 -5.66
N VAL A 147 4.57 38.11 -5.52
CA VAL A 147 4.35 36.68 -5.36
C VAL A 147 4.90 36.27 -4.01
N SER A 148 4.11 35.55 -3.22
CA SER A 148 4.59 34.95 -1.98
C SER A 148 4.32 33.46 -1.95
N VAL A 149 5.27 32.70 -1.42
CA VAL A 149 5.17 31.26 -1.20
C VAL A 149 5.30 31.03 0.30
N GLY A 150 4.34 30.36 0.92
CA GLY A 150 4.37 30.09 2.36
C GLY A 150 4.43 31.36 3.22
N GLY A 151 3.92 32.49 2.72
CA GLY A 151 3.98 33.80 3.39
C GLY A 151 5.27 34.60 3.16
N MET A 152 6.30 34.00 2.56
CA MET A 152 7.55 34.68 2.23
C MET A 152 7.53 35.21 0.79
N ILE A 153 8.06 36.41 0.57
CA ILE A 153 8.14 37.00 -0.78
C ILE A 153 9.10 36.16 -1.64
N ALA A 154 8.61 35.72 -2.79
CA ALA A 154 9.37 34.98 -3.79
C ALA A 154 10.03 35.92 -4.78
N GLU A 155 11.21 35.56 -5.28
CA GLU A 155 11.88 36.30 -6.35
C GLU A 155 11.16 36.01 -7.68
N VAL A 156 10.72 37.05 -8.39
CA VAL A 156 10.09 36.91 -9.70
C VAL A 156 11.15 37.09 -10.78
N LYS A 157 11.51 36.01 -11.48
CA LYS A 157 12.47 36.02 -12.61
C LYS A 157 11.84 36.50 -13.90
N GLU A 158 10.60 36.07 -14.16
CA GLU A 158 9.89 36.38 -15.39
C GLU A 158 8.40 36.60 -15.11
N ALA A 159 7.81 37.61 -15.75
CA ALA A 159 6.40 37.93 -15.64
C ALA A 159 5.75 38.18 -17.01
N GLN A 160 4.91 37.25 -17.42
CA GLN A 160 4.05 37.32 -18.60
C GLN A 160 2.57 37.38 -18.18
N ALA A 161 1.67 37.66 -19.13
CA ALA A 161 0.25 37.82 -18.81
C ALA A 161 -0.40 36.50 -18.34
N ASP A 162 0.12 35.38 -18.81
CA ASP A 162 -0.37 34.02 -18.58
C ASP A 162 0.60 33.13 -17.79
N GLN A 163 1.80 33.62 -17.48
CA GLN A 163 2.84 32.85 -16.80
C GLN A 163 3.75 33.73 -15.93
N LEU A 164 4.11 33.24 -14.74
CA LEU A 164 5.22 33.76 -13.94
C LEU A 164 6.27 32.66 -13.74
N ARG A 165 7.55 33.03 -13.75
CA ARG A 165 8.65 32.20 -13.22
C ARG A 165 9.17 32.82 -11.95
N VAL A 166 9.14 32.07 -10.86
CA VAL A 166 9.55 32.54 -9.54
C VAL A 166 10.48 31.55 -8.86
N ILE A 167 11.32 32.01 -7.94
CA ILE A 167 12.15 31.14 -7.10
C ILE A 167 11.49 30.94 -5.74
N VAL A 168 11.42 29.69 -5.29
CA VAL A 168 10.91 29.36 -3.95
C VAL A 168 11.83 29.99 -2.92
N PRO A 169 11.33 30.90 -2.07
CA PRO A 169 12.15 31.57 -1.05
C PRO A 169 12.59 30.60 0.04
N GLY A 170 13.52 31.03 0.88
CA GLY A 170 13.86 30.32 2.12
C GLY A 170 12.64 30.23 3.04
N LEU A 171 12.21 29.00 3.37
CA LEU A 171 11.04 28.73 4.20
C LEU A 171 11.45 27.98 5.47
N PRO A 172 10.87 28.31 6.64
CA PRO A 172 11.14 27.60 7.89
C PRO A 172 10.37 26.26 8.01
N ALA A 173 9.77 25.75 6.93
CA ALA A 173 8.88 24.59 6.94
C ALA A 173 9.62 23.29 6.58
N SER A 174 9.13 22.16 7.12
CA SER A 174 9.65 20.82 6.82
C SER A 174 9.01 20.20 5.57
N GLU A 175 9.69 19.23 4.97
CA GLU A 175 9.17 18.47 3.82
C GLU A 175 7.82 17.81 4.13
N GLY A 176 6.97 17.69 3.11
CA GLY A 176 5.60 17.18 3.20
C GLY A 176 4.53 18.26 3.42
N HIS A 177 4.92 19.47 3.81
CA HIS A 177 3.96 20.56 4.04
C HIS A 177 3.51 21.24 2.75
N LYS A 178 2.23 21.61 2.69
CA LYS A 178 1.68 22.44 1.62
C LYS A 178 1.94 23.91 1.93
N ALA A 179 2.57 24.62 1.01
CA ALA A 179 2.74 26.06 1.03
C ALA A 179 1.74 26.73 0.06
N SER A 180 1.10 27.80 0.52
CA SER A 180 0.25 28.63 -0.34
C SER A 180 1.10 29.47 -1.28
N VAL A 181 0.67 29.59 -2.53
CA VAL A 181 1.29 30.45 -3.54
C VAL A 181 0.31 31.58 -3.83
N ASN A 182 0.58 32.76 -3.29
CA ASN A 182 -0.27 33.93 -3.47
C ASN A 182 0.31 34.82 -4.56
N VAL A 183 -0.53 35.24 -5.49
CA VAL A 183 -0.17 36.18 -6.54
C VAL A 183 -1.06 37.42 -6.42
N GLN A 184 -0.43 38.58 -6.26
CA GLN A 184 -1.09 39.87 -6.19
C GLN A 184 -0.61 40.76 -7.33
N VAL A 185 -1.56 41.32 -8.08
CA VAL A 185 -1.32 42.25 -9.19
C VAL A 185 -2.07 43.54 -8.90
N GLY A 186 -1.32 44.59 -8.56
CA GLY A 186 -1.89 45.84 -8.07
C GLY A 186 -2.71 45.62 -6.79
N PRO A 187 -3.95 46.12 -6.72
CA PRO A 187 -4.82 45.92 -5.57
C PRO A 187 -5.50 44.53 -5.53
N ASP A 188 -5.38 43.71 -6.57
CA ASP A 188 -6.15 42.47 -6.69
C ASP A 188 -5.28 41.23 -6.40
N SER A 189 -5.89 40.23 -5.77
CA SER A 189 -5.26 38.95 -5.44
C SER A 189 -5.95 37.80 -6.15
N ALA A 190 -5.15 36.90 -6.72
CA ALA A 190 -5.66 35.65 -7.26
C ALA A 190 -6.05 34.70 -6.12
N LYS A 191 -6.92 33.72 -6.42
CA LYS A 191 -7.10 32.57 -5.54
C LYS A 191 -5.73 31.87 -5.36
N PRO A 192 -5.32 31.54 -4.12
CA PRO A 192 -4.00 30.97 -3.88
C PRO A 192 -3.81 29.64 -4.61
N GLY A 193 -2.68 29.49 -5.29
CA GLY A 193 -2.16 28.20 -5.72
C GLY A 193 -1.55 27.44 -4.55
N GLN A 194 -1.08 26.21 -4.81
CA GLN A 194 -0.40 25.40 -3.81
C GLN A 194 0.84 24.73 -4.40
N VAL A 195 1.86 24.59 -3.56
CA VAL A 195 3.05 23.78 -3.81
C VAL A 195 3.33 22.96 -2.56
N ILE A 196 3.83 21.75 -2.72
CA ILE A 196 4.28 20.88 -1.63
C ILE A 196 5.80 21.02 -1.49
N LEU A 197 6.26 21.24 -0.27
CA LEU A 197 7.69 21.30 0.01
C LEU A 197 8.26 19.89 0.09
N GLY A 198 9.29 19.58 -0.70
CA GLY A 198 9.99 18.30 -0.60
C GLY A 198 10.68 17.85 -1.89
N ARG A 199 11.09 16.58 -1.91
CA ARG A 199 11.79 15.95 -3.04
C ARG A 199 11.06 14.67 -3.47
N LEU A 200 11.06 14.39 -4.76
CA LEU A 200 10.46 13.15 -5.29
C LEU A 200 11.43 11.96 -5.20
N PRO A 201 10.96 10.74 -4.85
CA PRO A 201 9.59 10.44 -4.42
C PRO A 201 9.31 10.98 -3.02
N LEU A 202 8.08 11.44 -2.77
CA LEU A 202 7.66 12.06 -1.50
C LEU A 202 6.53 11.24 -0.87
N VAL A 203 6.64 10.87 0.40
CA VAL A 203 5.52 10.28 1.16
C VAL A 203 4.84 11.37 1.98
N LEU A 204 3.52 11.45 1.86
CA LEU A 204 2.68 12.46 2.52
C LEU A 204 1.89 11.88 3.69
N GLY A 205 1.58 10.58 3.65
CA GLY A 205 0.83 9.93 4.71
C GLY A 205 0.64 8.44 4.49
N VAL A 206 0.20 7.76 5.53
CA VAL A 206 -0.19 6.35 5.50
C VAL A 206 -1.53 6.16 6.20
N SER A 207 -2.35 5.25 5.66
CA SER A 207 -3.65 4.90 6.22
C SER A 207 -3.93 3.39 6.09
N PRO A 208 -4.24 2.67 7.19
CA PRO A 208 -4.17 3.15 8.58
C PRO A 208 -2.74 3.52 9.00
N SER A 209 -2.58 4.28 10.10
CA SER A 209 -1.27 4.65 10.65
C SER A 209 -0.65 3.57 11.56
N SER A 210 -1.35 2.47 11.78
CA SER A 210 -0.88 1.32 12.54
C SER A 210 -1.51 0.03 12.03
N GLY A 211 -0.85 -1.10 12.30
CA GLY A 211 -1.32 -2.40 11.86
C GLY A 211 -0.30 -3.51 12.09
N SER A 212 -0.77 -4.74 11.96
CA SER A 212 0.07 -5.95 12.03
C SER A 212 0.55 -6.39 10.66
N ALA A 213 1.51 -7.32 10.62
CA ALA A 213 2.02 -7.90 9.39
C ALA A 213 0.88 -8.41 8.49
N GLY A 214 0.96 -8.09 7.18
CA GLY A 214 -0.05 -8.45 6.19
C GLY A 214 -1.23 -7.49 6.07
N ASN A 215 -1.44 -6.55 7.01
CA ASN A 215 -2.51 -5.57 6.85
C ASN A 215 -2.22 -4.68 5.63
N ARG A 216 -3.28 -4.39 4.86
CA ARG A 216 -3.20 -3.45 3.74
C ARG A 216 -3.05 -2.03 4.26
N VAL A 217 -2.03 -1.35 3.78
CA VAL A 217 -1.72 0.05 4.10
C VAL A 217 -1.66 0.82 2.80
N VAL A 218 -2.41 1.92 2.75
CA VAL A 218 -2.35 2.90 1.66
C VAL A 218 -1.28 3.93 2.00
N VAL A 219 -0.30 4.09 1.12
CA VAL A 219 0.78 5.07 1.22
C VAL A 219 0.51 6.17 0.21
N GLN A 220 0.18 7.37 0.68
CA GLN A 220 -0.10 8.53 -0.16
C GLN A 220 1.17 9.36 -0.38
N GLY A 221 1.36 9.88 -1.58
CA GLY A 221 2.58 10.62 -1.91
C GLY A 221 2.61 11.22 -3.30
N ARG A 222 3.82 11.48 -3.80
CA ARG A 222 4.11 11.99 -5.15
C ARG A 222 5.35 11.33 -5.72
N GLY A 223 5.37 11.17 -7.04
CA GLY A 223 6.55 10.71 -7.78
C GLY A 223 6.87 9.23 -7.61
N PHE A 224 5.88 8.44 -7.16
CA PHE A 224 5.98 6.98 -7.16
C PHE A 224 6.02 6.44 -8.58
N ASP A 225 6.54 5.22 -8.74
CA ASP A 225 6.44 4.53 -10.01
C ASP A 225 5.00 4.00 -10.21
N PRO A 226 4.35 4.18 -11.37
CA PRO A 226 3.02 3.62 -11.60
C PRO A 226 3.01 2.08 -11.61
N SER A 227 4.16 1.43 -11.78
CA SER A 227 4.30 -0.02 -11.71
C SER A 227 4.69 -0.48 -10.28
N PRO A 228 4.02 -1.48 -9.68
CA PRO A 228 4.36 -1.99 -8.35
C PRO A 228 5.82 -2.42 -8.22
N GLU A 229 6.37 -3.13 -9.21
CA GLU A 229 7.77 -3.58 -9.24
C GLU A 229 8.79 -2.44 -9.35
N GLY A 230 8.37 -1.25 -9.81
CA GLY A 230 9.19 -0.04 -9.81
C GLY A 230 9.37 0.62 -8.44
N ASN A 231 8.68 0.10 -7.40
CA ASN A 231 8.70 0.65 -6.04
C ASN A 231 9.27 -0.35 -5.04
N LEU A 232 10.14 0.13 -4.16
CA LEU A 232 10.54 -0.57 -2.94
C LEU A 232 10.05 0.22 -1.73
N VAL A 233 9.12 -0.35 -0.97
CA VAL A 233 8.58 0.26 0.25
C VAL A 233 9.14 -0.46 1.47
N THR A 234 9.66 0.29 2.44
CA THR A 234 10.19 -0.28 3.68
C THR A 234 9.64 0.44 4.90
N PHE A 235 9.43 -0.32 5.99
CA PHE A 235 9.04 0.16 7.31
C PHE A 235 10.22 -0.11 8.26
N SER A 236 11.01 0.91 8.61
CA SER A 236 12.29 0.77 9.34
C SER A 236 13.22 -0.29 8.71
N GLY A 237 13.37 -0.25 7.39
CA GLY A 237 14.21 -1.18 6.63
C GLY A 237 13.59 -2.55 6.36
N GLN A 238 12.47 -2.90 7.00
CA GLN A 238 11.74 -4.13 6.67
C GLN A 238 10.93 -3.95 5.38
N PRO A 239 11.15 -4.78 4.35
CA PRO A 239 10.51 -4.62 3.05
C PRO A 239 9.03 -5.01 3.10
N ALA A 240 8.17 -4.13 2.62
CA ALA A 240 6.74 -4.35 2.45
C ALA A 240 6.44 -4.84 1.03
N LEU A 241 5.41 -5.69 0.88
CA LEU A 241 4.97 -6.15 -0.42
C LEU A 241 4.10 -5.06 -1.07
N VAL A 242 4.47 -4.58 -2.25
CA VAL A 242 3.66 -3.63 -3.02
C VAL A 242 2.59 -4.39 -3.81
N LEU A 243 1.33 -4.10 -3.52
CA LEU A 243 0.16 -4.77 -4.10
C LEU A 243 -0.46 -3.97 -5.25
N GLY A 244 -0.39 -2.64 -5.17
CA GLY A 244 -0.87 -1.72 -6.20
C GLY A 244 -0.09 -0.43 -6.18
N ALA A 245 0.00 0.24 -7.34
CA ALA A 245 0.79 1.45 -7.50
C ALA A 245 0.15 2.44 -8.48
N SER A 246 0.36 3.71 -8.20
CA SER A 246 0.08 4.86 -9.05
C SER A 246 1.11 5.96 -8.71
N PRO A 247 1.25 7.02 -9.51
CA PRO A 247 2.21 8.10 -9.21
C PRO A 247 2.00 8.80 -7.85
N ASN A 248 0.79 8.68 -7.26
CA ASN A 248 0.39 9.42 -6.06
C ASN A 248 -0.03 8.51 -4.89
N GLU A 249 -0.13 7.20 -5.09
CA GLU A 249 -0.61 6.25 -4.09
C GLU A 249 -0.03 4.86 -4.34
N LEU A 250 0.40 4.20 -3.26
CA LEU A 250 0.73 2.77 -3.23
C LEU A 250 -0.19 2.05 -2.26
N THR A 251 -0.58 0.82 -2.58
CA THR A 251 -1.18 -0.11 -1.61
C THR A 251 -0.14 -1.18 -1.31
N VAL A 252 0.19 -1.37 -0.03
CA VAL A 252 1.21 -2.34 0.42
C VAL A 252 0.67 -3.27 1.50
N ALA A 253 1.26 -4.45 1.66
CA ALA A 253 1.10 -5.28 2.86
C ALA A 253 2.18 -4.93 3.88
N ALA A 254 1.78 -4.53 5.09
CA ALA A 254 2.71 -4.19 6.17
C ALA A 254 3.66 -5.37 6.50
N PRO A 255 4.95 -5.14 6.75
CA PRO A 255 5.90 -6.19 7.06
C PRO A 255 5.80 -6.65 8.53
N THR A 256 6.64 -7.60 8.93
CA THR A 256 6.78 -7.99 10.34
C THR A 256 7.55 -6.93 11.14
N ALA A 257 7.17 -6.74 12.41
CA ALA A 257 7.90 -5.87 13.33
C ALA A 257 9.37 -6.36 13.50
N PRO A 258 10.36 -5.45 13.43
CA PRO A 258 11.78 -5.81 13.49
C PRO A 258 12.23 -6.26 14.89
N THR A 259 11.53 -5.85 15.95
CA THR A 259 11.88 -6.14 17.35
C THR A 259 10.86 -7.06 18.01
N ALA A 260 11.21 -7.61 19.18
CA ALA A 260 10.32 -8.40 20.02
C ALA A 260 9.20 -7.56 20.66
N ASP A 261 9.29 -6.23 20.58
CA ASP A 261 8.31 -5.31 21.15
C ASP A 261 6.93 -5.52 20.51
N THR A 262 5.89 -5.27 21.30
CA THR A 262 4.49 -5.37 20.86
C THR A 262 4.11 -4.24 19.91
N GLN A 263 4.81 -3.11 20.00
CA GLN A 263 4.64 -1.94 19.14
C GLN A 263 6.00 -1.36 18.77
N SER A 264 6.18 -1.04 17.50
CA SER A 264 7.38 -0.38 17.00
C SER A 264 6.97 0.73 16.03
N GLU A 265 7.33 1.98 16.35
CA GLU A 265 7.14 3.11 15.45
C GLU A 265 8.23 3.09 14.38
N THR A 266 7.81 3.11 13.12
CA THR A 266 8.70 2.89 11.97
C THR A 266 8.57 3.99 10.94
N GLU A 267 9.70 4.36 10.32
CA GLU A 267 9.69 5.25 9.16
C GLU A 267 9.23 4.51 7.92
N VAL A 268 8.33 5.13 7.16
CA VAL A 268 7.90 4.64 5.86
C VAL A 268 8.74 5.29 4.78
N VAL A 269 9.61 4.50 4.17
CA VAL A 269 10.48 4.95 3.07
C VAL A 269 10.05 4.29 1.78
N VAL A 270 9.86 5.10 0.74
CA VAL A 270 9.58 4.64 -0.63
C VAL A 270 10.78 4.97 -1.51
N LYS A 271 11.35 3.94 -2.14
CA LYS A 271 12.34 4.10 -3.21
C LYS A 271 11.67 3.86 -4.56
N ALA A 272 11.72 4.86 -5.43
CA ALA A 272 11.20 4.81 -6.79
C ALA A 272 12.20 5.50 -7.73
N LYS A 273 12.36 4.98 -8.96
CA LYS A 273 13.26 5.56 -9.99
C LYS A 273 14.68 5.85 -9.47
N GLY A 274 15.21 4.95 -8.63
CA GLY A 274 16.55 5.03 -8.05
C GLY A 274 16.70 5.98 -6.85
N LYS A 275 15.68 6.77 -6.50
CA LYS A 275 15.72 7.74 -5.38
C LYS A 275 14.83 7.27 -4.22
N ALA A 276 15.28 7.50 -2.99
CA ALA A 276 14.49 7.24 -1.78
C ALA A 276 13.81 8.52 -1.30
N SER A 277 12.63 8.39 -0.72
CA SER A 277 11.92 9.48 -0.05
C SER A 277 12.64 9.92 1.22
N THR A 278 12.52 11.21 1.55
CA THR A 278 13.14 11.86 2.72
C THR A 278 12.12 12.32 3.78
N SER A 279 10.84 11.98 3.59
CA SER A 279 9.72 12.36 4.45
C SER A 279 9.64 11.55 5.75
N SER A 280 9.30 12.21 6.86
CA SER A 280 9.23 11.62 8.22
C SER A 280 7.90 10.91 8.55
N VAL A 281 7.21 10.33 7.56
CA VAL A 281 5.93 9.66 7.80
C VAL A 281 6.16 8.39 8.62
N ARG A 282 5.41 8.26 9.73
CA ARG A 282 5.53 7.15 10.68
C ARG A 282 4.37 6.17 10.56
N PHE A 283 4.65 4.91 10.86
CA PHE A 283 3.68 3.83 10.99
C PHE A 283 4.01 2.98 12.20
N VAL A 284 3.00 2.62 13.00
CA VAL A 284 3.17 1.74 14.17
C VAL A 284 2.91 0.29 13.78
N LEU A 285 3.97 -0.50 13.70
CA LEU A 285 3.88 -1.95 13.54
C LEU A 285 3.45 -2.59 14.85
N ILE A 286 2.36 -3.37 14.81
CA ILE A 286 1.79 -4.07 15.95
C ILE A 286 2.11 -5.55 15.84
N ARG A 287 2.82 -6.09 16.83
CA ARG A 287 2.95 -7.53 17.05
C ARG A 287 1.91 -7.95 18.09
N LEU A 288 0.93 -8.75 17.68
CA LEU A 288 0.04 -9.39 18.64
C LEU A 288 0.80 -10.55 19.30
N SER A 289 0.85 -10.56 20.63
CA SER A 289 1.60 -11.57 21.39
C SER A 289 0.67 -12.37 22.30
N SER A 290 0.98 -13.66 22.43
CA SER A 290 0.37 -14.61 23.36
C SER A 290 1.47 -15.43 24.02
N GLY A 291 1.18 -16.08 25.15
CA GLY A 291 2.15 -16.96 25.83
C GLY A 291 2.59 -18.15 24.96
N THR A 292 1.67 -18.65 24.13
CA THR A 292 1.91 -19.70 23.12
C THR A 292 1.99 -19.06 21.74
N PHE A 293 2.93 -19.49 20.91
CA PHE A 293 3.08 -19.02 19.55
C PHE A 293 1.92 -19.51 18.68
N ILE A 294 1.25 -18.58 18.00
CA ILE A 294 0.20 -18.87 17.03
C ILE A 294 0.64 -18.25 15.71
N PRO A 295 0.83 -19.04 14.64
CA PRO A 295 1.34 -18.53 13.39
C PRO A 295 0.31 -17.63 12.72
N ARG A 296 0.80 -16.54 12.13
CA ARG A 296 -0.04 -15.68 11.30
C ARG A 296 0.51 -15.63 9.90
N PHE A 297 -0.36 -15.91 8.95
CA PHE A 297 0.01 -15.94 7.56
C PHE A 297 -0.18 -14.57 6.95
N PHE A 298 0.84 -14.09 6.26
CA PHE A 298 0.78 -12.85 5.49
C PHE A 298 1.62 -12.95 4.23
N ALA A 299 1.26 -12.16 3.22
CA ALA A 299 2.04 -12.03 2.02
C ALA A 299 3.27 -11.13 2.28
N ALA A 300 4.43 -11.53 1.77
CA ALA A 300 5.68 -10.79 1.94
C ALA A 300 6.49 -10.74 0.64
N PRO A 301 7.32 -9.70 0.44
CA PRO A 301 8.14 -9.56 -0.77
C PRO A 301 9.36 -10.48 -0.73
N VAL A 302 9.89 -10.79 -1.90
CA VAL A 302 11.21 -11.42 -2.06
C VAL A 302 12.25 -10.32 -2.26
N ALA A 303 12.75 -9.77 -1.15
CA ALA A 303 13.53 -8.53 -1.14
C ALA A 303 14.88 -8.62 -1.87
N ASP A 304 15.47 -9.81 -1.96
CA ASP A 304 16.72 -10.09 -2.67
C ASP A 304 16.56 -10.15 -4.20
N ARG A 305 15.31 -10.14 -4.70
CA ARG A 305 14.99 -10.13 -6.14
C ARG A 305 13.78 -9.23 -6.44
N PRO A 306 13.91 -7.90 -6.30
CA PRO A 306 12.83 -6.98 -6.63
C PRO A 306 12.48 -7.06 -8.13
N GLY A 307 11.20 -7.20 -8.45
CA GLY A 307 10.67 -7.23 -9.82
C GLY A 307 10.50 -8.62 -10.44
N ASP A 308 10.91 -9.69 -9.76
CA ASP A 308 10.49 -11.04 -10.13
C ASP A 308 9.00 -11.24 -9.83
N ASP A 309 8.25 -11.97 -10.68
CA ASP A 309 6.84 -12.32 -10.44
C ASP A 309 6.71 -13.42 -9.38
N VAL A 310 7.20 -13.13 -8.17
CA VAL A 310 7.28 -14.01 -7.01
C VAL A 310 6.86 -13.28 -5.74
N ALA A 311 6.25 -14.02 -4.81
CA ALA A 311 5.90 -13.52 -3.49
C ALA A 311 5.93 -14.66 -2.47
N PHE A 312 6.27 -14.34 -1.23
CA PHE A 312 6.17 -15.31 -0.15
C PHE A 312 4.77 -15.27 0.49
N VAL A 313 4.30 -16.44 0.93
CA VAL A 313 3.43 -16.53 2.10
C VAL A 313 4.31 -16.84 3.29
N SER A 314 4.30 -15.95 4.27
CA SER A 314 5.20 -15.95 5.43
C SER A 314 4.44 -15.98 6.74
N THR A 315 5.18 -16.24 7.80
CA THR A 315 4.77 -15.95 9.17
C THR A 315 5.87 -15.13 9.86
N GLU A 316 5.68 -14.81 11.15
CA GLU A 316 6.70 -14.14 11.95
C GLU A 316 8.01 -14.93 12.08
N LEU A 317 8.01 -16.22 11.75
CA LEU A 317 9.20 -17.07 11.71
C LEU A 317 9.92 -17.07 10.35
N GLY A 318 9.38 -16.36 9.35
CA GLY A 318 9.94 -16.26 8.00
C GLY A 318 9.05 -16.84 6.91
N PRO A 319 9.59 -17.00 5.68
CA PRO A 319 8.85 -17.51 4.53
C PRO A 319 8.48 -18.98 4.74
N LEU A 320 7.25 -19.33 4.39
CA LEU A 320 6.74 -20.70 4.45
C LEU A 320 6.52 -21.28 3.05
N LEU A 321 5.93 -20.49 2.15
CA LEU A 321 5.67 -20.87 0.76
C LEU A 321 6.19 -19.78 -0.17
N LEU A 322 6.73 -20.18 -1.32
CA LEU A 322 7.14 -19.27 -2.41
C LEU A 322 6.20 -19.46 -3.60
N LEU A 323 5.42 -18.44 -3.90
CA LEU A 323 4.55 -18.41 -5.06
C LEU A 323 5.28 -17.78 -6.24
N GLY A 324 5.16 -18.38 -7.41
CA GLY A 324 5.61 -17.83 -8.68
C GLY A 324 4.43 -17.69 -9.64
N GLY A 325 4.26 -16.51 -10.23
CA GLY A 325 3.17 -16.25 -11.17
C GLY A 325 1.84 -15.91 -10.49
N LYS A 326 1.09 -15.00 -11.12
CA LYS A 326 -0.21 -14.52 -10.61
C LYS A 326 -1.35 -15.54 -10.63
N ALA A 327 -1.24 -16.61 -11.44
CA ALA A 327 -2.33 -17.53 -11.72
C ALA A 327 -3.64 -16.78 -12.09
N SER A 328 -4.73 -17.00 -11.35
CA SER A 328 -6.02 -16.31 -11.54
C SER A 328 -6.17 -15.00 -10.74
N SER A 329 -5.15 -14.58 -10.00
CA SER A 329 -5.14 -13.31 -9.26
C SER A 329 -4.63 -12.15 -10.12
N ALA A 330 -4.83 -10.91 -9.65
CA ALA A 330 -4.36 -9.71 -10.35
C ALA A 330 -2.82 -9.64 -10.45
N SER A 331 -2.12 -10.11 -9.42
CA SER A 331 -0.65 -10.20 -9.32
C SER A 331 -0.23 -11.40 -8.47
N THR A 332 1.06 -11.75 -8.48
CA THR A 332 1.59 -12.79 -7.56
C THR A 332 1.46 -12.38 -6.10
N GLY A 333 1.61 -11.09 -5.79
CA GLY A 333 1.34 -10.56 -4.45
C GLY A 333 -0.11 -10.76 -4.02
N GLU A 334 -1.08 -10.47 -4.89
CA GLU A 334 -2.51 -10.71 -4.62
C GLU A 334 -2.84 -12.20 -4.48
N ARG A 335 -2.16 -13.08 -5.23
CA ARG A 335 -2.24 -14.53 -5.04
C ARG A 335 -1.73 -14.93 -3.65
N ALA A 336 -0.63 -14.35 -3.19
CA ALA A 336 -0.09 -14.60 -1.86
C ALA A 336 -1.02 -14.11 -0.75
N VAL A 337 -1.63 -12.91 -0.91
CA VAL A 337 -2.61 -12.39 0.05
C VAL A 337 -3.81 -13.32 0.18
N ARG A 338 -4.39 -13.75 -0.95
CA ARG A 338 -5.53 -14.69 -0.95
C ARG A 338 -5.17 -16.00 -0.24
N LEU A 339 -3.99 -16.55 -0.49
CA LEU A 339 -3.56 -17.80 0.17
C LEU A 339 -3.33 -17.61 1.67
N ALA A 340 -2.70 -16.51 2.08
CA ALA A 340 -2.50 -16.17 3.48
C ALA A 340 -3.85 -16.04 4.23
N GLU A 341 -4.83 -15.36 3.63
CA GLU A 341 -6.19 -15.25 4.18
C GLU A 341 -6.92 -16.59 4.25
N ALA A 342 -6.74 -17.47 3.27
CA ALA A 342 -7.33 -18.81 3.27
C ALA A 342 -6.74 -19.67 4.41
N LEU A 343 -5.42 -19.62 4.62
CA LEU A 343 -4.72 -20.32 5.69
C LEU A 343 -5.15 -19.87 7.10
N LEU A 344 -5.59 -18.61 7.25
CA LEU A 344 -6.14 -18.11 8.51
C LEU A 344 -7.54 -18.66 8.83
N ARG A 345 -8.30 -19.09 7.82
CA ARG A 345 -9.69 -19.56 7.99
C ARG A 345 -9.80 -21.08 8.12
N GLU A 346 -8.93 -21.81 7.42
CA GLU A 346 -9.04 -23.26 7.28
C GLU A 346 -8.46 -24.04 8.46
N LYS A 347 -9.09 -25.19 8.74
CA LYS A 347 -8.62 -26.21 9.70
C LYS A 347 -7.56 -27.12 9.04
N PRO A 348 -6.88 -28.01 9.80
CA PRO A 348 -5.68 -28.74 9.33
C PRO A 348 -5.87 -29.71 8.16
N GLU A 349 -7.07 -29.87 7.62
CA GLU A 349 -7.34 -30.67 6.42
C GLU A 349 -6.98 -29.88 5.15
N LEU A 350 -5.72 -29.43 5.09
CA LEU A 350 -5.22 -28.58 4.02
C LEU A 350 -4.89 -29.44 2.80
N ALA A 351 -5.61 -29.21 1.69
CA ALA A 351 -5.37 -29.87 0.41
C ALA A 351 -4.57 -28.95 -0.53
N VAL A 352 -3.39 -29.40 -0.96
CA VAL A 352 -2.61 -28.76 -2.02
C VAL A 352 -2.61 -29.68 -3.24
N ALA A 353 -2.93 -29.12 -4.41
CA ALA A 353 -3.09 -29.88 -5.65
C ALA A 353 -2.02 -29.54 -6.68
N VAL A 354 -1.64 -30.54 -7.48
CA VAL A 354 -1.13 -30.33 -8.84
C VAL A 354 -2.35 -30.23 -9.75
N GLY A 355 -2.44 -29.20 -10.60
CA GLY A 355 -3.66 -28.75 -11.31
C GLY A 355 -4.72 -29.81 -11.66
N GLY A 356 -6.00 -29.45 -11.49
CA GLY A 356 -7.15 -30.27 -11.92
C GLY A 356 -8.07 -30.82 -10.81
N LEU A 357 -7.84 -30.47 -9.53
CA LEU A 357 -8.77 -30.78 -8.44
C LEU A 357 -9.86 -29.70 -8.30
N GLN A 358 -11.09 -30.08 -7.92
CA GLN A 358 -12.23 -29.15 -7.91
C GLN A 358 -12.17 -28.09 -6.79
N THR A 359 -11.58 -28.36 -5.62
CA THR A 359 -11.52 -27.39 -4.50
C THR A 359 -10.25 -27.49 -3.61
N PRO A 360 -9.02 -27.37 -4.15
CA PRO A 360 -7.82 -27.29 -3.29
C PRO A 360 -7.69 -25.91 -2.62
N LEU A 361 -7.04 -25.87 -1.45
CA LEU A 361 -6.65 -24.61 -0.78
C LEU A 361 -5.76 -23.76 -1.70
N VAL A 362 -4.80 -24.41 -2.36
CA VAL A 362 -3.95 -23.80 -3.38
C VAL A 362 -3.57 -24.83 -4.43
N THR A 363 -3.54 -24.38 -5.68
CA THR A 363 -3.01 -25.15 -6.80
C THR A 363 -1.57 -24.73 -7.06
N VAL A 364 -0.67 -25.71 -7.13
CA VAL A 364 0.71 -25.52 -7.56
C VAL A 364 0.77 -25.50 -9.08
N THR A 365 1.45 -24.49 -9.59
CA THR A 365 1.61 -24.20 -11.02
C THR A 365 3.03 -24.49 -11.49
N ALA A 366 3.23 -24.50 -12.81
CA ALA A 366 4.57 -24.62 -13.40
C ALA A 366 5.48 -23.42 -13.03
N THR A 367 4.92 -22.23 -12.85
CA THR A 367 5.66 -21.03 -12.44
C THR A 367 6.12 -21.09 -11.00
N ASP A 368 5.37 -21.75 -10.11
CA ASP A 368 5.84 -22.05 -8.74
C ASP A 368 7.07 -22.98 -8.78
N ALA A 369 6.98 -24.08 -9.53
CA ALA A 369 8.10 -25.02 -9.69
C ALA A 369 9.34 -24.34 -10.30
N ALA A 370 9.13 -23.45 -11.28
CA ALA A 370 10.20 -22.65 -11.85
C ALA A 370 10.80 -21.68 -10.83
N ALA A 371 10.00 -21.06 -9.95
CA ALA A 371 10.48 -20.17 -8.89
C ALA A 371 11.37 -20.92 -7.88
N TYR A 372 10.98 -22.12 -7.45
CA TYR A 372 11.79 -22.98 -6.58
C TYR A 372 13.11 -23.44 -7.23
N SER A 373 13.11 -23.62 -8.55
CA SER A 373 14.31 -24.05 -9.30
C SER A 373 15.38 -22.95 -9.45
N ARG A 374 15.13 -21.71 -8.99
CA ARG A 374 16.07 -20.58 -9.14
C ARG A 374 17.22 -20.55 -8.13
N GLY A 375 17.28 -21.50 -7.19
CA GLY A 375 18.32 -21.61 -6.17
C GLY A 375 18.19 -20.56 -5.05
N TRP A 376 17.93 -21.03 -3.82
CA TRP A 376 17.64 -20.18 -2.64
C TRP A 376 18.58 -20.43 -1.44
N GLY A 377 19.63 -21.24 -1.61
CA GLY A 377 20.65 -21.53 -0.60
C GLY A 377 21.97 -20.76 -0.80
N GLU A 378 22.89 -20.87 0.17
CA GLU A 378 24.18 -20.13 0.19
C GLU A 378 25.08 -20.36 -1.03
N THR A 379 24.93 -21.47 -1.75
CA THR A 379 25.81 -21.84 -2.88
C THR A 379 25.40 -21.26 -4.23
N GLY A 380 24.38 -20.39 -4.31
CA GLY A 380 24.07 -19.61 -5.51
C GLY A 380 24.05 -20.43 -6.81
N GLY A 381 22.94 -21.15 -7.06
CA GLY A 381 22.63 -21.71 -8.38
C GLY A 381 23.43 -22.94 -8.86
N LYS A 382 24.57 -23.31 -8.25
CA LYS A 382 25.27 -24.55 -8.62
C LYS A 382 24.66 -25.76 -7.90
N GLY A 383 23.93 -26.59 -8.65
CA GLY A 383 23.31 -27.83 -8.14
C GLY A 383 21.87 -27.68 -7.64
N ALA A 384 21.15 -26.62 -8.04
CA ALA A 384 19.74 -26.50 -7.70
C ALA A 384 18.92 -27.61 -8.37
N SER A 385 18.25 -28.42 -7.55
CA SER A 385 17.21 -29.35 -7.97
C SER A 385 16.26 -28.70 -8.95
N ARG A 386 15.92 -29.40 -10.05
CA ARG A 386 14.80 -28.97 -10.88
C ARG A 386 13.51 -29.39 -10.20
N ALA A 387 12.92 -28.47 -9.45
CA ALA A 387 11.65 -28.71 -8.79
C ALA A 387 10.54 -28.94 -9.84
N SER A 388 9.66 -29.90 -9.56
CA SER A 388 8.45 -30.15 -10.35
C SER A 388 7.24 -29.62 -9.60
N ALA A 389 6.13 -29.33 -10.31
CA ALA A 389 4.89 -28.93 -9.64
C ALA A 389 4.42 -29.99 -8.63
N ARG A 390 4.68 -31.27 -8.92
CA ARG A 390 4.37 -32.39 -8.00
C ARG A 390 5.24 -32.36 -6.74
N SER A 391 6.55 -32.19 -6.87
CA SER A 391 7.43 -32.15 -5.68
C SER A 391 7.16 -30.93 -4.80
N VAL A 392 6.86 -29.78 -5.41
CA VAL A 392 6.42 -28.57 -4.68
C VAL A 392 5.09 -28.82 -3.96
N ALA A 393 4.10 -29.43 -4.61
CA ALA A 393 2.81 -29.74 -3.97
C ALA A 393 2.95 -30.71 -2.79
N ILE A 394 3.80 -31.73 -2.91
CA ILE A 394 4.10 -32.66 -1.82
C ILE A 394 4.76 -31.93 -0.64
N GLN A 395 5.78 -31.11 -0.91
CA GLN A 395 6.46 -30.32 0.12
C GLN A 395 5.50 -29.35 0.82
N TRP A 396 4.69 -28.61 0.06
CA TRP A 396 3.72 -27.67 0.63
C TRP A 396 2.70 -28.36 1.52
N THR A 397 2.16 -29.50 1.07
CA THR A 397 1.20 -30.28 1.85
C THR A 397 1.81 -30.71 3.17
N ALA A 398 2.99 -31.34 3.11
CA ALA A 398 3.69 -31.85 4.30
C ALA A 398 4.08 -30.72 5.25
N LEU A 399 4.65 -29.63 4.72
CA LEU A 399 5.08 -28.47 5.50
C LEU A 399 3.89 -27.81 6.19
N LEU A 400 2.80 -27.52 5.47
CA LEU A 400 1.61 -26.92 6.07
C LEU A 400 1.02 -27.83 7.16
N GLN A 401 0.89 -29.12 6.91
CA GLN A 401 0.34 -30.06 7.89
C GLN A 401 1.20 -30.16 9.15
N ASP A 402 2.52 -30.21 9.03
CA ASP A 402 3.42 -30.22 10.19
C ASP A 402 3.46 -28.88 10.90
N TYR A 403 3.35 -27.76 10.18
CA TYR A 403 3.36 -26.42 10.77
C TYR A 403 2.08 -26.16 11.58
N PHE A 404 0.91 -26.49 11.03
CA PHE A 404 -0.36 -26.46 11.75
C PHE A 404 -0.39 -27.52 12.86
N GLY A 405 0.15 -28.71 12.58
CA GLY A 405 0.35 -29.79 13.54
C GLY A 405 1.08 -29.30 14.78
N LEU A 406 2.27 -28.72 14.61
CA LEU A 406 3.11 -28.22 15.69
C LEU A 406 2.47 -27.06 16.47
N PHE A 407 2.07 -26.00 15.77
CA PHE A 407 1.74 -24.74 16.44
C PHE A 407 0.26 -24.62 16.84
N LEU A 408 -0.65 -25.33 16.18
CA LEU A 408 -2.09 -25.25 16.47
C LEU A 408 -2.61 -26.53 17.09
N LEU A 409 -2.22 -27.69 16.56
CA LEU A 409 -2.68 -28.99 17.06
C LEU A 409 -1.78 -29.61 18.13
N LYS A 410 -0.61 -29.00 18.37
CA LYS A 410 0.35 -29.43 19.40
C LYS A 410 0.89 -30.84 19.17
N GLN A 411 1.03 -31.22 17.90
CA GLN A 411 1.48 -32.52 17.43
C GLN A 411 2.96 -32.47 17.02
N ARG A 412 3.64 -33.61 17.10
CA ARG A 412 5.01 -33.74 16.62
C ARG A 412 5.04 -33.67 15.07
N PRO A 413 5.88 -32.80 14.48
CA PRO A 413 6.01 -32.70 13.03
C PRO A 413 6.78 -33.92 12.48
N LEU A 414 6.23 -34.56 11.45
CA LEU A 414 6.80 -35.78 10.86
C LEU A 414 6.79 -35.78 9.33
N ARG A 415 5.76 -35.21 8.70
CA ARG A 415 5.52 -35.34 7.26
C ARG A 415 6.62 -34.68 6.44
N VAL A 416 7.05 -33.47 6.80
CA VAL A 416 8.12 -32.76 6.08
C VAL A 416 9.50 -33.32 6.43
N LEU A 417 9.64 -33.94 7.61
CA LEU A 417 10.85 -34.63 8.04
C LEU A 417 11.11 -35.91 7.25
N GLU A 418 10.06 -36.60 6.83
CA GLU A 418 10.16 -37.73 5.89
C GLU A 418 10.62 -37.30 4.49
N LEU A 419 10.43 -36.02 4.13
CA LEU A 419 10.85 -35.49 2.83
C LEU A 419 12.27 -34.93 2.85
N THR A 420 12.67 -34.26 3.94
CA THR A 420 13.94 -33.56 4.02
C THR A 420 14.48 -33.48 5.46
N PRO A 421 15.78 -33.77 5.70
CA PRO A 421 16.38 -33.63 7.02
C PRO A 421 16.43 -32.16 7.50
N ARG A 422 16.27 -31.18 6.59
CA ARG A 422 16.19 -29.75 6.95
C ARG A 422 15.01 -29.44 7.87
N ALA A 423 13.98 -30.29 7.87
CA ALA A 423 12.83 -30.13 8.75
C ALA A 423 13.09 -30.50 10.21
N LYS A 424 14.30 -31.00 10.56
CA LYS A 424 14.68 -31.31 11.95
C LYS A 424 14.45 -30.12 12.89
N VAL A 425 14.57 -28.90 12.38
CA VAL A 425 14.28 -27.65 13.10
C VAL A 425 12.88 -27.64 13.74
N LEU A 426 11.84 -28.17 13.08
CA LEU A 426 10.49 -28.22 13.65
C LEU A 426 10.40 -29.25 14.79
N SER A 427 11.11 -30.37 14.66
CA SER A 427 11.19 -31.39 15.71
C SER A 427 11.98 -30.90 16.93
N GLU A 428 13.04 -30.11 16.72
CA GLU A 428 13.80 -29.46 17.79
C GLU A 428 12.95 -28.45 18.56
N ILE A 429 12.15 -27.63 17.85
CA ILE A 429 11.17 -26.73 18.49
C ILE A 429 10.16 -27.53 19.32
N TYR A 430 9.64 -28.64 18.78
CA TYR A 430 8.70 -29.50 19.49
C TYR A 430 9.32 -30.10 20.76
N ALA A 431 10.53 -30.67 20.65
CA ALA A 431 11.24 -31.26 21.78
C ALA A 431 11.54 -30.22 22.87
N ASP A 432 11.95 -29.01 22.49
CA ASP A 432 12.21 -27.95 23.46
C ASP A 432 10.92 -27.48 24.15
N ALA A 433 9.81 -27.35 23.41
CA ALA A 433 8.50 -27.07 24.00
C ALA A 433 8.06 -28.19 24.97
N LEU A 434 8.21 -29.45 24.56
CA LEU A 434 7.88 -30.61 25.39
C LEU A 434 8.67 -30.62 26.71
N ARG A 435 9.97 -30.31 26.67
CA ARG A 435 10.81 -30.23 27.88
C ARG A 435 10.41 -29.08 28.80
N GLN A 436 10.06 -27.92 28.24
CA GLN A 436 9.83 -26.71 29.03
C GLN A 436 8.42 -26.62 29.61
N VAL A 437 7.41 -27.07 28.86
CA VAL A 437 6.01 -26.92 29.25
C VAL A 437 5.22 -28.22 29.22
N GLY A 438 5.81 -29.35 28.82
CA GLY A 438 5.12 -30.64 28.79
C GLY A 438 4.19 -30.81 27.57
N PRO A 439 3.64 -32.03 27.40
CA PRO A 439 2.82 -32.36 26.23
C PRO A 439 1.51 -31.58 26.22
N GLY A 440 1.04 -31.22 25.02
CA GLY A 440 -0.27 -30.57 24.85
C GLY A 440 -0.34 -29.08 25.24
N ASN A 441 0.76 -28.46 25.69
CA ASN A 441 0.80 -27.04 26.05
C ASN A 441 1.22 -26.09 24.90
N GLY A 442 1.54 -26.66 23.73
CA GLY A 442 1.95 -25.90 22.54
C GLY A 442 3.35 -25.32 22.67
N VAL A 443 3.79 -24.57 21.66
CA VAL A 443 5.12 -23.96 21.63
C VAL A 443 5.08 -22.59 22.30
N PRO A 444 5.77 -22.36 23.44
CA PRO A 444 5.88 -21.04 24.02
C PRO A 444 6.51 -20.04 23.04
N THR A 445 5.98 -18.82 22.97
CA THR A 445 6.47 -17.78 22.04
C THR A 445 7.96 -17.51 22.21
N ARG A 446 8.47 -17.57 23.45
CA ARG A 446 9.89 -17.38 23.78
C ARG A 446 10.86 -18.43 23.22
N ILE A 447 10.36 -19.58 22.73
CA ILE A 447 11.21 -20.59 22.07
C ILE A 447 11.54 -20.17 20.64
N VAL A 448 10.60 -19.49 19.96
CA VAL A 448 10.71 -19.19 18.53
C VAL A 448 10.93 -17.72 18.23
N LEU A 449 10.68 -16.83 19.21
CA LEU A 449 10.85 -15.38 19.08
C LEU A 449 11.62 -14.78 20.27
N PRO A 450 12.51 -13.79 20.05
CA PRO A 450 12.88 -13.24 18.74
C PRO A 450 13.66 -14.25 17.89
N LEU A 451 13.48 -14.17 16.57
CA LEU A 451 14.05 -15.15 15.63
C LEU A 451 15.56 -14.96 15.52
N GLY A 452 16.34 -15.89 16.08
CA GLY A 452 17.79 -15.91 15.95
C GLY A 452 18.24 -16.29 14.52
N PRO A 453 19.45 -15.88 14.10
CA PRO A 453 19.93 -16.08 12.73
C PRO A 453 20.02 -17.57 12.33
N GLY A 454 20.44 -18.45 13.25
CA GLY A 454 20.51 -19.89 12.99
C GLY A 454 19.14 -20.52 12.76
N LEU A 455 18.18 -20.24 13.66
CA LEU A 455 16.81 -20.73 13.53
C LEU A 455 16.14 -20.21 12.26
N GLY A 456 16.27 -18.90 11.99
CA GLY A 456 15.72 -18.28 10.79
C GLY A 456 16.30 -18.86 9.50
N LYS A 457 17.61 -19.14 9.46
CA LYS A 457 18.25 -19.82 8.33
C LYS A 457 17.67 -21.22 8.11
N SER A 458 17.60 -22.05 9.15
CA SER A 458 17.06 -23.41 9.04
C SER A 458 15.61 -23.45 8.57
N LEU A 459 14.76 -22.56 9.10
CA LEU A 459 13.36 -22.44 8.68
C LEU A 459 13.23 -22.00 7.22
N ARG A 460 14.03 -21.01 6.80
CA ARG A 460 14.05 -20.54 5.41
C ARG A 460 14.52 -21.63 4.44
N GLU A 461 15.58 -22.35 4.77
CA GLU A 461 16.09 -23.44 3.93
C GLU A 461 15.10 -24.60 3.81
N MET A 462 14.42 -24.98 4.91
CA MET A 462 13.35 -25.97 4.89
C MET A 462 12.20 -25.55 3.95
N ALA A 463 11.83 -24.27 3.96
CA ALA A 463 10.74 -23.73 3.15
C ALA A 463 11.11 -23.60 1.66
N LEU A 464 12.36 -23.24 1.35
CA LEU A 464 12.78 -22.83 -0.01
C LEU A 464 13.55 -23.89 -0.81
N ILE A 465 14.07 -24.94 -0.17
CA ILE A 465 14.85 -25.99 -0.85
C ILE A 465 14.01 -27.26 -1.01
N ILE A 466 13.59 -27.54 -2.25
CA ILE A 466 12.86 -28.77 -2.60
C ILE A 466 13.86 -29.91 -2.81
N PRO A 467 13.69 -31.08 -2.18
CA PRO A 467 14.59 -32.21 -2.36
C PRO A 467 14.42 -32.89 -3.73
N ASP A 468 15.54 -33.31 -4.34
CA ASP A 468 15.59 -34.04 -5.63
C ASP A 468 15.02 -35.46 -5.54
N GLN A 469 15.12 -36.07 -4.36
CA GLN A 469 14.62 -37.40 -4.02
C GLN A 469 14.03 -37.39 -2.61
N PRO A 470 12.99 -38.19 -2.32
CA PRO A 470 12.48 -38.33 -0.95
C PRO A 470 13.62 -38.76 -0.01
N ALA A 471 13.71 -38.13 1.16
CA ALA A 471 14.75 -38.45 2.13
C ALA A 471 14.71 -39.93 2.54
N ARG A 472 15.86 -40.47 2.94
CA ARG A 472 15.88 -41.73 3.70
C ARG A 472 15.08 -41.47 4.98
N THR A 473 13.94 -42.14 5.07
CA THR A 473 12.81 -41.99 5.98
C THR A 473 13.15 -41.94 7.47
N SER A 474 14.37 -42.30 7.88
CA SER A 474 14.72 -42.67 9.25
C SER A 474 14.91 -41.50 10.24
N VAL A 475 14.92 -40.23 9.81
CA VAL A 475 15.13 -39.07 10.72
C VAL A 475 13.95 -38.88 11.68
N ALA A 476 12.74 -39.26 11.26
CA ALA A 476 11.52 -39.16 12.05
C ALA A 476 11.54 -39.93 13.38
N VAL A 477 12.42 -40.92 13.55
CA VAL A 477 12.46 -41.77 14.74
C VAL A 477 13.61 -41.46 15.69
N GLU A 478 14.53 -40.57 15.31
CA GLU A 478 15.60 -40.12 16.21
C GLU A 478 15.00 -39.46 17.47
N GLY A 479 15.59 -39.78 18.63
CA GLY A 479 15.15 -39.28 19.94
C GLY A 479 14.98 -40.36 20.99
N ARG A 480 14.51 -39.94 22.16
CA ARG A 480 14.15 -40.77 23.31
C ARG A 480 12.65 -41.03 23.30
N TRP A 481 12.29 -42.29 23.43
CA TRP A 481 10.93 -42.80 23.48
C TRP A 481 10.73 -43.56 24.79
N GLU A 482 9.59 -43.36 25.45
CA GLU A 482 9.30 -43.92 26.76
C GLU A 482 7.91 -44.52 26.81
N GLY A 483 7.75 -45.62 27.52
CA GLY A 483 6.44 -46.20 27.72
C GLY A 483 6.54 -47.57 28.34
N THR A 484 5.67 -48.48 27.88
CA THR A 484 5.56 -49.81 28.46
C THR A 484 5.68 -50.91 27.41
N MET A 485 6.17 -52.07 27.84
CA MET A 485 6.13 -53.31 27.09
C MET A 485 5.56 -54.43 27.95
N GLU A 486 4.86 -55.37 27.33
CA GLU A 486 4.31 -56.56 27.97
C GLU A 486 4.77 -57.79 27.19
N GLU A 487 5.43 -58.74 27.88
CA GLU A 487 5.78 -60.05 27.35
C GLU A 487 5.12 -61.15 28.20
N GLY A 488 4.43 -62.09 27.54
CA GLY A 488 3.99 -63.36 28.13
C GLY A 488 3.11 -63.26 29.39
N GLY A 489 2.32 -62.20 29.54
CA GLY A 489 1.39 -62.02 30.68
C GLY A 489 2.05 -61.58 31.99
N SER A 490 3.34 -61.24 31.99
CA SER A 490 4.12 -60.87 33.20
C SER A 490 3.94 -59.43 33.70
N GLY A 491 2.90 -58.72 33.23
CA GLY A 491 2.61 -57.32 33.53
C GLY A 491 3.52 -56.32 32.79
N GLY A 492 3.04 -55.09 32.63
CA GLY A 492 3.74 -54.02 31.93
C GLY A 492 5.05 -53.59 32.58
N ARG A 493 6.14 -53.57 31.81
CA ARG A 493 7.45 -53.06 32.23
C ARG A 493 7.71 -51.72 31.58
N LYS A 494 8.30 -50.79 32.33
CA LYS A 494 8.76 -49.52 31.78
C LYS A 494 9.96 -49.72 30.88
N VAL A 495 9.91 -49.04 29.73
CA VAL A 495 10.96 -49.10 28.72
C VAL A 495 11.27 -47.73 28.18
N THR A 496 12.55 -47.53 27.87
CA THR A 496 13.08 -46.36 27.19
C THR A 496 13.88 -46.80 25.97
N VAL A 497 13.46 -46.38 24.78
CA VAL A 497 14.22 -46.56 23.55
C VAL A 497 14.89 -45.25 23.20
N ARG A 498 16.21 -45.24 22.98
CA ARG A 498 16.94 -44.09 22.44
C ARG A 498 17.45 -44.44 21.05
N LEU A 499 17.10 -43.63 20.07
CA LEU A 499 17.51 -43.76 18.68
C LEU A 499 18.33 -42.53 18.30
N ARG A 500 19.42 -42.73 17.56
CA ARG A 500 20.28 -41.65 17.07
C ARG A 500 20.91 -42.02 15.74
N PHE A 501 21.29 -41.02 14.96
CA PHE A 501 22.13 -41.26 13.79
C PHE A 501 23.61 -41.27 14.16
N GLU A 502 24.30 -42.30 13.69
CA GLU A 502 25.76 -42.33 13.59
C GLU A 502 26.13 -42.38 12.11
N GLY A 503 26.53 -41.22 11.57
CA GLY A 503 26.70 -41.05 10.13
C GLY A 503 25.36 -41.24 9.40
N THR A 504 25.27 -42.30 8.58
CA THR A 504 24.04 -42.64 7.83
C THR A 504 23.25 -43.80 8.43
N GLN A 505 23.71 -44.38 9.54
CA GLN A 505 23.04 -45.51 10.17
C GLN A 505 22.24 -45.05 11.40
N LEU A 506 21.01 -45.56 11.51
CA LEU A 506 20.20 -45.40 12.70
C LEU A 506 20.65 -46.45 13.73
N THR A 507 21.13 -46.00 14.88
CA THR A 507 21.56 -46.85 15.99
C THR A 507 20.73 -46.51 17.23
N GLY A 508 20.86 -47.30 18.29
CA GLY A 508 20.14 -47.01 19.51
C GLY A 508 20.36 -47.99 20.65
N THR A 509 19.64 -47.74 21.73
CA THR A 509 19.61 -48.61 22.91
C THR A 509 18.19 -48.75 23.43
N LEU A 510 17.81 -49.94 23.89
CA LEU A 510 16.64 -50.17 24.72
C LEU A 510 17.09 -50.29 26.18
N THR A 511 16.46 -49.53 27.06
CA THR A 511 16.59 -49.66 28.52
C THR A 511 15.28 -50.21 29.07
N THR A 512 15.33 -51.30 29.81
CA THR A 512 14.18 -51.93 30.49
C THR A 512 14.36 -51.74 32.00
N GLN A 513 13.26 -51.47 32.71
CA GLN A 513 13.25 -51.42 34.17
C GLN A 513 12.43 -52.60 34.72
N ALA A 514 13.06 -53.40 35.58
CA ALA A 514 12.40 -54.46 36.33
C ALA A 514 12.68 -54.25 37.83
N GLY A 515 11.72 -53.69 38.56
CA GLY A 515 11.94 -53.21 39.93
C GLY A 515 12.99 -52.09 39.96
N SER A 516 14.04 -52.24 40.78
CA SER A 516 15.13 -51.28 40.91
C SER A 516 16.27 -51.47 39.90
N ILE A 517 16.19 -52.49 39.04
CA ILE A 517 17.29 -52.86 38.13
C ILE A 517 17.01 -52.28 36.74
N GLU A 518 17.93 -51.46 36.26
CA GLU A 518 17.98 -51.00 34.87
C GLU A 518 18.87 -51.91 34.03
N MET A 519 18.33 -52.43 32.93
CA MET A 519 19.11 -53.17 31.94
C MET A 519 19.10 -52.41 30.62
N ARG A 520 20.28 -52.08 30.09
CA ARG A 520 20.46 -51.41 28.81
C ARG A 520 21.07 -52.37 27.78
N ALA A 521 20.43 -52.50 26.63
CA ALA A 521 20.89 -53.33 25.53
C ALA A 521 20.97 -52.51 24.22
N PRO A 522 22.02 -52.71 23.40
CA PRO A 522 22.12 -52.05 22.10
C PRO A 522 21.10 -52.62 21.11
N LEU A 523 20.62 -51.77 20.21
CA LEU A 523 19.75 -52.18 19.11
C LEU A 523 20.59 -52.69 17.92
N ARG A 524 20.06 -53.71 17.23
CA ARG A 524 20.59 -54.26 15.97
C ARG A 524 19.51 -54.21 14.89
N ASP A 525 19.92 -54.30 13.63
CA ASP A 525 19.02 -54.35 12.46
C ASP A 525 17.93 -53.27 12.47
N VAL A 526 18.30 -52.06 12.89
CA VAL A 526 17.37 -50.94 13.01
C VAL A 526 17.00 -50.46 11.62
N THR A 527 15.71 -50.49 11.31
CA THR A 527 15.16 -50.13 10.01
C THR A 527 13.91 -49.28 10.22
N PHE A 528 13.76 -48.24 9.39
CA PHE A 528 12.56 -47.42 9.37
C PHE A 528 12.11 -47.21 7.92
N ASP A 529 11.02 -47.88 7.55
CA ASP A 529 10.45 -47.81 6.20
C ASP A 529 8.94 -47.59 6.28
N LYS A 530 8.42 -46.64 5.50
CA LYS A 530 6.98 -46.32 5.39
C LYS A 530 6.28 -46.24 6.74
N GLY A 531 6.84 -45.45 7.67
CA GLY A 531 6.28 -45.25 9.02
C GLY A 531 6.48 -46.43 9.98
N THR A 532 7.10 -47.53 9.54
CA THR A 532 7.29 -48.73 10.38
C THR A 532 8.72 -48.80 10.88
N LEU A 533 8.88 -48.72 12.20
CA LEU A 533 10.16 -48.89 12.88
C LEU A 533 10.30 -50.35 13.32
N ARG A 534 11.42 -50.96 12.94
CA ARG A 534 11.79 -52.32 13.34
C ARG A 534 13.22 -52.35 13.86
N PHE A 535 13.44 -53.06 14.95
CA PHE A 535 14.79 -53.34 15.47
C PHE A 535 14.83 -54.66 16.23
N VAL A 536 16.05 -55.17 16.43
CA VAL A 536 16.33 -56.39 17.19
C VAL A 536 17.10 -56.01 18.45
N VAL A 537 16.75 -56.61 19.58
CA VAL A 537 17.45 -56.43 20.85
C VAL A 537 17.58 -57.77 21.58
N ASP A 538 18.74 -58.03 22.18
CA ASP A 538 18.93 -59.20 23.03
C ASP A 538 18.48 -58.87 24.46
N LEU A 539 17.39 -59.49 24.90
CA LEU A 539 16.88 -59.37 26.27
C LEU A 539 17.06 -60.71 26.98
N SER A 540 17.79 -60.71 28.10
CA SER A 540 18.08 -61.91 28.89
C SER A 540 18.64 -63.09 28.06
N GLY A 541 19.53 -62.78 27.11
CA GLY A 541 20.19 -63.78 26.26
C GLY A 541 19.35 -64.32 25.10
N SER A 542 18.16 -63.76 24.84
CA SER A 542 17.32 -64.16 23.70
C SER A 542 16.97 -62.96 22.81
N PRO A 543 17.13 -63.07 21.48
CA PRO A 543 16.79 -61.98 20.56
C PRO A 543 15.27 -61.77 20.47
N ARG A 544 14.87 -60.50 20.57
CA ARG A 544 13.49 -60.00 20.39
C ARG A 544 13.45 -59.05 19.21
N VAL A 545 12.44 -59.20 18.37
CA VAL A 545 12.15 -58.29 17.26
C VAL A 545 11.01 -57.37 17.69
N PHE A 546 11.29 -56.07 17.74
CA PHE A 546 10.28 -55.04 17.92
C PHE A 546 9.89 -54.51 16.55
N SER A 547 8.60 -54.46 16.25
CA SER A 547 8.09 -53.92 15.00
C SER A 547 6.78 -53.19 15.26
N GLY A 548 6.70 -51.93 14.84
CA GLY A 548 5.53 -51.09 15.09
C GLY A 548 5.46 -49.89 14.17
N HIS A 549 4.29 -49.26 14.11
CA HIS A 549 4.08 -48.05 13.31
C HIS A 549 4.31 -46.82 14.19
N VAL A 550 4.96 -45.80 13.63
CA VAL A 550 5.23 -44.52 14.27
C VAL A 550 4.19 -43.52 13.76
N GLN A 551 3.36 -42.99 14.66
CA GLN A 551 2.34 -41.99 14.34
C GLN A 551 2.47 -40.81 15.30
N ALA A 552 2.78 -39.63 14.76
CA ALA A 552 2.99 -38.42 15.56
C ALA A 552 4.02 -38.61 16.70
N ASP A 553 3.54 -38.72 17.93
CA ASP A 553 4.34 -38.92 19.14
C ASP A 553 4.29 -40.37 19.66
N SER A 554 3.58 -41.29 18.99
CA SER A 554 3.46 -42.69 19.42
C SER A 554 4.25 -43.65 18.55
N PHE A 555 4.78 -44.68 19.19
CA PHE A 555 5.39 -45.83 18.56
C PHE A 555 4.86 -47.08 19.25
N GLU A 556 3.96 -47.78 18.57
CA GLU A 556 3.23 -48.92 19.12
C GLU A 556 3.35 -50.12 18.19
N GLY A 557 3.44 -51.31 18.75
CA GLY A 557 3.66 -52.50 17.96
C GLY A 557 3.78 -53.79 18.75
N THR A 558 4.32 -54.80 18.06
CA THR A 558 4.44 -56.16 18.57
C THR A 558 5.88 -56.56 18.82
N ILE A 559 6.04 -57.50 19.73
CA ILE A 559 7.31 -58.13 20.10
C ILE A 559 7.24 -59.58 19.63
N GLN A 560 8.22 -60.00 18.84
CA GLN A 560 8.31 -61.35 18.31
C GLN A 560 9.66 -62.00 18.66
N ARG A 561 9.70 -63.33 18.65
CA ARG A 561 10.94 -64.09 18.79
C ARG A 561 11.70 -64.02 17.45
N ALA A 562 13.02 -63.79 17.47
CA ALA A 562 13.78 -63.71 16.21
C ALA A 562 14.03 -65.08 15.55
N ALA A 563 13.95 -66.18 16.30
CA ALA A 563 14.22 -67.53 15.82
C ALA A 563 12.95 -68.22 15.30
N GLY A 564 12.75 -68.19 13.98
CA GLY A 564 11.89 -69.09 13.19
C GLY A 564 10.36 -68.94 13.35
N ASP A 565 9.88 -68.70 14.57
CA ASP A 565 8.46 -68.65 14.89
C ASP A 565 8.02 -67.19 15.08
N LYS A 566 7.25 -66.66 14.12
CA LYS A 566 6.76 -65.25 14.10
C LYS A 566 5.61 -64.99 15.08
N ALA A 567 5.38 -65.90 16.02
CA ALA A 567 4.32 -65.77 17.02
C ALA A 567 4.53 -64.49 17.86
N GLU A 568 3.46 -63.71 18.01
CA GLU A 568 3.42 -62.51 18.85
C GLU A 568 3.66 -62.92 20.31
N MET A 569 4.77 -62.45 20.89
CA MET A 569 5.14 -62.71 22.29
C MET A 569 4.67 -61.62 23.24
N GLY A 570 4.31 -60.47 22.69
CA GLY A 570 4.06 -59.27 23.47
C GLY A 570 3.74 -58.05 22.62
N ARG A 571 3.45 -56.95 23.32
CA ARG A 571 3.18 -55.63 22.74
C ARG A 571 3.95 -54.56 23.47
N PHE A 572 4.16 -53.43 22.80
CA PHE A 572 4.72 -52.24 23.41
C PHE A 572 3.96 -51.01 22.95
N ALA A 573 3.95 -50.00 23.81
CA ALA A 573 3.46 -48.66 23.49
C ALA A 573 4.44 -47.65 24.07
N LEU A 574 5.03 -46.86 23.18
CA LEU A 574 6.03 -45.84 23.50
C LEU A 574 5.55 -44.47 23.04
N LYS A 575 5.92 -43.44 23.79
CA LYS A 575 5.68 -42.03 23.51
C LYS A 575 6.99 -41.29 23.38
N TYR A 576 7.06 -40.36 22.43
CA TYR A 576 8.22 -39.50 22.24
C TYR A 576 8.43 -38.61 23.47
N ALA A 577 9.66 -38.53 23.95
CA ALA A 577 10.03 -37.80 25.15
C ALA A 577 11.05 -36.68 24.89
N GLU A 578 12.07 -36.91 24.04
CA GLU A 578 13.11 -35.92 23.73
C GLU A 578 13.77 -36.13 22.37
#